data_AF-A0A937GQ31-F1
#
_entry.id   AF-A0A937GQ31-F1
#
_cell.length_a   1.000
_cell.length_b   1.000
_cell.length_c   1.000
_cell.angle_alpha   90.00
_cell.angle_beta   90.00
_cell.angle_gamma   90.00
#
_symmetry.space_group_name_H-M   'P 1'
#
loop_
_entity.id
_entity.type
_entity.pdbx_description
1 polymer ?
#
loop_
_entity_poly.entity_id
_entity_poly.type
_entity_poly.pdbx_seq_one_letter_code
_entity_poly.pdbx_strand_id
1 'polypeptide(L)' 'MLIAFNFTSCGFDVKPNVEVKNNINLTIDGENIDGLQGEWTITSEEKKDDGKEVFVITIKKKELE' A
#
# COMPACT_ATOMS: atom_id res chain seq x y z
N MET A 1 21.94 -38.50 -43.12
CA MET A 1 22.41 -37.34 -42.33
C MET A 1 21.25 -36.93 -41.43
N LEU A 2 21.31 -37.28 -40.14
CA LEU A 2 20.27 -36.94 -39.15
C LEU A 2 20.61 -35.56 -38.56
N ILE A 3 19.78 -34.56 -38.86
CA ILE A 3 19.91 -33.23 -38.25
C ILE A 3 19.14 -33.27 -36.93
N ALA A 4 19.88 -33.36 -35.82
CA ALA A 4 19.31 -33.24 -34.50
C ALA A 4 19.01 -31.76 -34.20
N PHE A 5 17.73 -31.40 -34.19
CA PHE A 5 17.27 -30.11 -33.68
C PHE A 5 17.41 -30.12 -32.16
N ASN A 6 18.48 -29.50 -31.65
CA ASN A 6 18.60 -29.20 -30.23
C ASN A 6 17.69 -28.00 -29.93
N PHE A 7 16.47 -28.28 -29.48
CA PHE A 7 15.63 -27.25 -28.86
C PHE A 7 16.30 -26.86 -27.55
N THR A 8 17.17 -25.84 -27.58
CA THR A 8 17.58 -25.16 -26.34
C THR A 8 16.31 -24.49 -25.83
N SER A 9 15.61 -25.12 -24.88
CA SER A 9 14.56 -24.41 -24.16
C SER A 9 15.25 -23.22 -23.52
N CYS A 10 15.01 -22.01 -24.04
CA CYS A 10 15.29 -20.81 -23.28
C CYS A 10 14.41 -20.93 -22.05
N GLY A 11 15.00 -21.43 -20.96
CA GLY A 11 14.51 -21.17 -19.62
C GLY A 11 14.61 -19.67 -19.46
N PHE A 12 13.60 -18.96 -19.98
CA PHE A 12 13.34 -17.60 -19.58
C PHE A 12 13.11 -17.70 -18.08
N ASP A 13 14.16 -17.42 -17.33
CA ASP A 13 14.13 -17.16 -15.89
C ASP A 13 13.37 -15.83 -15.72
N VAL A 14 12.08 -15.83 -16.06
CA VAL A 14 11.16 -14.75 -15.78
C VAL A 14 10.98 -14.75 -14.29
N LYS A 15 11.78 -13.91 -13.61
CA LYS A 15 11.57 -13.61 -12.20
C LYS A 15 10.29 -12.79 -12.09
N PRO A 16 9.20 -13.33 -11.53
CA PRO A 16 7.99 -12.56 -11.35
C PRO A 16 8.30 -11.41 -10.38
N ASN A 17 8.08 -10.17 -10.81
CA ASN A 17 8.12 -9.03 -9.91
C ASN A 17 6.76 -8.95 -9.20
N VAL A 18 6.71 -9.43 -7.96
CA VAL A 18 5.50 -9.42 -7.14
C VAL A 18 5.53 -8.16 -6.27
N GLU A 19 4.64 -7.23 -6.53
CA GLU A 19 4.42 -6.02 -5.71
C GLU A 19 3.15 -6.22 -4.88
N VAL A 20 3.25 -6.10 -3.56
CA VAL A 20 2.10 -6.17 -2.65
C VAL A 20 1.66 -4.75 -2.32
N LYS A 21 0.44 -4.39 -2.71
CA LYS A 21 -0.17 -3.09 -2.42
C LYS A 21 -1.23 -3.24 -1.34
N ASN A 22 -1.00 -2.61 -0.19
CA ASN A 22 -1.99 -2.52 0.89
C ASN A 22 -2.64 -1.14 0.85
N ASN A 23 -3.94 -1.09 0.56
CA ASN A 23 -4.71 0.15 0.51
C ASN A 23 -5.64 0.24 1.72
N ILE A 24 -5.64 1.39 2.41
CA ILE A 24 -6.57 1.69 3.49
C ILE A 24 -7.55 2.75 2.98
N ASN A 25 -8.82 2.39 2.83
CA ASN A 25 -9.87 3.31 2.41
C ASN A 25 -10.63 3.81 3.64
N LEU A 26 -10.70 5.14 3.81
CA LEU A 26 -11.57 5.76 4.81
C LEU A 26 -12.77 6.38 4.11
N THR A 27 -13.97 6.09 4.62
CA THR A 27 -15.22 6.71 4.20
C THR A 27 -15.81 7.41 5.42
N ILE A 28 -16.20 8.67 5.24
CA ILE A 28 -16.85 9.48 6.28
C ILE A 28 -18.24 9.84 5.74
N ASP A 29 -19.28 9.47 6.47
CA ASP A 29 -20.66 9.71 6.04
C ASP A 29 -20.99 11.20 6.01
N GLY A 30 -21.58 11.62 4.89
CA GLY A 30 -21.70 13.02 4.47
C GLY A 30 -22.86 13.81 5.07
N GLU A 31 -23.51 13.36 6.15
CA GLU A 31 -24.57 14.17 6.80
C GLU A 31 -24.05 15.50 7.37
N ASN A 32 -22.72 15.69 7.47
CA ASN A 32 -22.06 16.95 7.81
C ASN A 32 -20.91 17.25 6.83
N ILE A 33 -21.21 17.59 5.57
CA ILE A 33 -20.20 17.94 4.54
C ILE A 33 -19.30 19.11 4.99
N ASP A 34 -19.83 20.06 5.76
CA ASP A 34 -19.08 21.15 6.39
C ASP A 34 -18.01 20.63 7.39
N GLY A 35 -18.24 19.45 7.97
CA GLY A 35 -17.30 18.76 8.85
C GLY A 35 -16.15 18.08 8.10
N LEU A 36 -16.27 17.80 6.80
CA LEU A 36 -15.25 17.09 6.02
C LEU A 36 -14.28 18.03 5.30
N GLN A 37 -14.77 19.14 4.76
CA GLN A 37 -13.96 20.08 4.00
C GLN A 37 -13.01 20.84 4.95
N GLY A 38 -11.73 20.91 4.61
CA GLY A 38 -10.72 21.56 5.44
C GLY A 38 -9.30 21.03 5.19
N GLU A 39 -8.34 21.60 5.91
CA GLU A 39 -6.97 21.10 5.94
C GLU A 39 -6.89 19.92 6.92
N TRP A 40 -6.24 18.85 6.49
CA TRP A 40 -6.05 17.64 7.30
C TRP A 40 -4.56 17.36 7.45
N THR A 41 -4.17 17.02 8.67
CA THR A 41 -2.82 16.54 8.97
C THR A 41 -2.88 15.03 9.12
N ILE A 42 -2.17 14.32 8.24
CA ILE A 42 -2.00 12.87 8.30
C ILE A 42 -0.57 12.60 8.73
N THR A 43 -0.40 11.89 9.85
CA THR A 43 0.92 11.44 10.33
C THR A 43 0.92 9.93 10.49
N SER A 44 2.10 9.34 10.31
CA SER A 44 2.32 7.92 10.54
C SER A 44 3.52 7.72 11.46
N GLU A 45 3.41 6.75 12.36
CA GLU A 45 4.53 6.28 13.17
C GLU A 45 4.59 4.76 13.20
N GLU A 46 5.81 4.23 13.27
CA GLU A 46 6.08 2.82 13.48
C GLU A 46 6.59 2.63 14.90
N LYS A 47 6.02 1.67 15.62
CA LYS A 47 6.50 1.29 16.95
C LYS A 47 6.51 -0.21 17.13
N LYS A 48 7.35 -0.68 18.05
CA LYS A 48 7.37 -2.07 18.51
C LYS A 48 6.77 -2.14 19.89
N ASP A 49 5.71 -2.92 20.04
CA ASP A 49 4.99 -3.12 21.30
C ASP A 49 4.76 -4.62 21.51
N ASP A 50 5.22 -5.16 22.64
CA ASP A 50 5.23 -6.60 22.94
C ASP A 50 5.76 -7.49 21.78
N GLY A 51 6.82 -7.03 21.10
CA GLY A 51 7.44 -7.74 19.98
C GLY A 51 6.64 -7.72 18.68
N LYS A 52 5.52 -6.99 18.62
CA LYS A 52 4.72 -6.78 17.41
C LYS A 52 5.05 -5.43 16.78
N GLU A 53 5.09 -5.40 15.45
CA GLU A 53 5.18 -4.14 14.69
C GLU A 53 3.80 -3.51 14.61
N VAL A 54 3.69 -2.29 15.10
CA VAL A 54 2.45 -1.50 15.13
C VAL A 54 2.66 -0.27 14.29
N PHE A 55 1.83 -0.13 13.25
CA PHE A 55 1.77 1.05 12.39
C PHE A 55 0.58 1.92 12.84
N VAL A 56 0.86 3.11 13.35
CA VAL A 56 -0.18 4.04 13.81
C VAL A 56 -0.34 5.15 12.78
N ILE A 57 -1.54 5.28 12.24
CA ILE A 57 -1.92 6.39 11.35
C ILE A 57 -2.82 7.32 12.15
N THR A 58 -2.42 8.58 12.25
CA THR A 58 -3.21 9.63 12.89
C THR A 58 -3.72 10.59 11.83
N ILE A 59 -5.03 10.83 11.81
CA ILE A 59 -5.70 11.75 10.89
C ILE A 59 -6.40 12.79 11.74
N LYS A 60 -6.00 14.06 11.61
CA LYS A 60 -6.58 15.19 12.35
C LYS A 60 -7.06 16.25 11.39
N LYS A 61 -8.30 16.72 11.58
CA LYS A 61 -8.77 17.94 10.93
C LYS A 61 -8.14 19.13 11.64
N LYS A 62 -7.60 20.07 10.88
CA LYS A 62 -7.20 21.37 11.43
C LYS A 62 -8.46 22.17 11.71
N GLU A 63 -8.65 22.56 12.97
CA GLU A 63 -9.70 23.51 13.33
C GLU A 63 -9.37 24.87 12.71
N LEU A 64 -10.36 25.50 12.08
CA LEU A 64 -10.24 26.88 11.60
C LEU A 64 -10.40 27.78 12.84
N GLU A 65 -9.34 28.52 13.20
CA GLU A 65 -9.42 29.58 14.22
C GLU A 65 -10.33 30.74 13.78
#